data_AF-A0A2E3A469-F1
#
_entry.id   AF-A0A2E3A469-F1
#
_cell.length_a   1.000
_cell.length_b   1.000
_cell.length_c   1.000
_cell.angle_alpha   90.00
_cell.angle_beta   90.00
_cell.angle_gamma   90.00
#
_symmetry.space_group_name_H-M   'P 1'
#
loop_
_entity.id
_entity.type
_entity.pdbx_description
1 polymer ?
#
loop_
_entity_poly.entity_id
_entity_poly.type
_entity_poly.pdbx_seq_one_letter_code
_entity_poly.pdbx_strand_id
1 'polypeptide(L)'
;MASLLGKTRMDELGLVPGAVAFLERALVDEAGAALLRRHAGLDELFTPEGFAEYAAELIPRMLNPHLGDLVARVARDPERKLGWNDRLVGTLRLGIETGVDMPRFALAAAAALRYLAPSAADPATALECIWKKDMPPEKEAAVICPLIEAAHEKLSTARVEDLFTSPEVFDS
;
A
#
# COMPACT_ATOMS: atom_id res chain seq x y z
N MET A 1 2.07 7.97 -1.81
CA MET A 1 1.92 8.25 -3.26
C MET A 1 1.47 9.68 -3.53
N ALA A 2 0.24 10.11 -3.16
CA ALA A 2 -0.24 11.48 -3.43
C ALA A 2 0.72 12.62 -3.02
N SER A 3 1.33 12.52 -1.84
CA SER A 3 2.34 13.49 -1.38
C SER A 3 3.58 13.56 -2.28
N LEU A 4 3.99 12.45 -2.90
CA LEU A 4 5.15 12.41 -3.80
C LEU A 4 4.87 13.09 -5.14
N LEU A 5 3.59 13.20 -5.52
CA LEU A 5 3.10 13.95 -6.67
C LEU A 5 2.83 15.44 -6.34
N GLY A 6 3.15 15.88 -5.12
CA GLY A 6 2.86 17.23 -4.65
C GLY A 6 1.37 17.53 -4.44
N LYS A 7 0.51 16.50 -4.35
CA LYS A 7 -0.92 16.69 -4.07
C LYS A 7 -1.15 17.03 -2.60
N THR A 8 -2.09 17.93 -2.35
CA THR A 8 -2.42 18.43 -1.00
C THR A 8 -3.71 17.83 -0.48
N ARG A 9 -4.63 17.45 -1.36
CA ARG A 9 -5.91 16.82 -1.05
C ARG A 9 -6.04 15.47 -1.73
N MET A 10 -6.79 14.56 -1.10
CA MET A 10 -6.97 13.19 -1.58
C MET A 10 -7.74 13.13 -2.91
N ASP A 11 -8.74 13.99 -3.10
CA ASP A 11 -9.54 14.05 -4.33
C ASP A 11 -8.71 14.36 -5.58
N GLU A 12 -7.58 15.07 -5.44
CA GLU A 12 -6.66 15.35 -6.54
C GLU A 12 -6.04 14.08 -7.14
N LEU A 13 -5.98 12.98 -6.37
CA LEU A 13 -5.49 11.70 -6.86
C LEU A 13 -6.42 11.09 -7.90
N GLY A 14 -7.73 11.38 -7.85
CA GLY A 14 -8.70 10.93 -8.85
C GLY A 14 -8.48 11.54 -10.24
N LEU A 15 -7.71 12.63 -10.33
CA LEU A 15 -7.33 13.28 -11.58
C LEU A 15 -6.01 12.75 -12.17
N VAL A 16 -5.30 11.88 -11.44
CA VAL A 16 -4.03 11.30 -11.89
C VAL A 16 -4.33 10.09 -12.77
N PRO A 17 -3.84 10.06 -14.03
CA PRO A 17 -4.05 8.92 -14.92
C PRO A 17 -3.64 7.59 -14.27
N GLY A 18 -4.51 6.59 -14.34
CA GLY A 18 -4.27 5.26 -13.77
C GLY A 18 -4.41 5.14 -12.25
N ALA A 19 -4.50 6.24 -11.50
CA ALA A 19 -4.46 6.16 -10.03
C ALA A 19 -5.69 5.46 -9.43
N VAL A 20 -6.88 5.66 -10.01
CA VAL A 20 -8.10 4.95 -9.56
C VAL A 20 -7.98 3.45 -9.81
N ALA A 21 -7.60 3.05 -11.03
CA ALA A 21 -7.38 1.65 -11.38
C ALA A 21 -6.29 1.00 -10.52
N PHE A 22 -5.22 1.74 -10.19
CA PHE A 22 -4.20 1.28 -9.25
C PHE A 22 -4.79 1.00 -7.87
N LEU A 23 -5.62 1.90 -7.32
CA LEU A 23 -6.25 1.72 -6.01
C LEU A 23 -7.23 0.54 -6.01
N GLU A 24 -8.01 0.40 -7.08
CA GLU A 24 -8.94 -0.73 -7.28
C GLU A 24 -8.19 -2.05 -7.27
N ARG A 25 -7.13 -2.19 -8.08
CA ARG A 25 -6.33 -3.42 -8.13
C ARG A 25 -5.58 -3.68 -6.82
N ALA A 26 -5.09 -2.64 -6.13
CA ALA A 26 -4.49 -2.81 -4.80
C ALA A 26 -5.51 -3.34 -3.78
N LEU A 27 -6.77 -2.91 -3.91
CA LEU A 27 -7.79 -3.32 -2.97
C LEU A 27 -8.33 -4.72 -3.32
N VAL A 28 -8.66 -4.99 -4.58
CA VAL A 28 -9.31 -6.22 -5.03
C VAL A 28 -8.31 -7.35 -5.27
N ASP A 29 -7.31 -7.12 -6.14
CA ASP A 29 -6.38 -8.17 -6.59
C ASP A 29 -5.35 -8.54 -5.52
N GLU A 30 -5.11 -7.65 -4.56
CA GLU A 30 -4.10 -7.79 -3.51
C GLU A 30 -4.75 -8.02 -2.14
N ALA A 31 -5.14 -6.96 -1.44
CA ALA A 31 -5.68 -7.09 -0.07
C ALA A 31 -6.94 -7.96 -0.01
N GLY A 32 -7.85 -7.77 -0.97
CA GLY A 32 -9.09 -8.53 -1.13
C GLY A 32 -8.81 -9.99 -1.38
N ALA A 33 -8.02 -10.33 -2.41
CA ALA A 33 -7.61 -11.70 -2.69
C ALA A 33 -7.02 -12.41 -1.47
N ALA A 34 -6.18 -11.72 -0.69
CA ALA A 34 -5.58 -12.29 0.52
C ALA A 34 -6.61 -12.47 1.66
N LEU A 35 -7.49 -11.49 1.87
CA LEU A 35 -8.59 -11.60 2.84
C LEU A 35 -9.56 -12.71 2.48
N LEU A 36 -9.91 -12.87 1.20
CA LEU A 36 -10.75 -13.95 0.69
C LEU A 36 -10.12 -15.31 0.95
N ARG A 37 -8.81 -15.48 0.74
CA ARG A 37 -8.13 -16.75 1.06
C ARG A 37 -8.16 -17.07 2.56
N ARG A 38 -8.06 -16.06 3.43
CA ARG A 38 -8.06 -16.25 4.89
C ARG A 38 -9.46 -16.45 5.48
N HIS A 39 -10.47 -15.80 4.91
CA HIS A 39 -11.82 -15.69 5.49
C HIS A 39 -12.92 -16.18 4.55
N ALA A 40 -12.58 -17.02 3.57
CA ALA A 40 -13.49 -17.50 2.54
C ALA A 40 -14.85 -17.94 3.10
N GLY A 41 -15.93 -17.32 2.61
CA GLY A 41 -17.30 -17.69 2.96
C GLY A 41 -17.71 -17.37 4.40
N LEU A 42 -16.98 -16.49 5.10
CA LEU A 42 -17.37 -16.01 6.43
C LEU A 42 -18.68 -15.21 6.38
N ASP A 43 -18.81 -14.31 5.41
CA ASP A 43 -20.01 -13.51 5.12
C ASP A 43 -19.98 -13.01 3.65
N GLU A 44 -20.96 -12.19 3.27
CA GLU A 44 -21.11 -11.65 1.91
C GLU A 44 -19.91 -10.81 1.47
N LEU A 45 -19.24 -10.09 2.39
CA LEU A 45 -18.06 -9.27 2.08
C LEU A 45 -16.89 -10.15 1.65
N PHE A 46 -16.74 -11.34 2.24
CA PHE A 46 -15.66 -12.27 1.91
C PHE A 46 -16.02 -13.22 0.74
N THR A 47 -16.59 -12.63 -0.32
CA THR A 47 -16.76 -13.21 -1.65
C THR A 47 -16.11 -12.31 -2.71
N PRO A 48 -15.70 -12.82 -3.89
CA PRO A 48 -15.17 -11.98 -4.97
C PRO A 48 -16.09 -10.81 -5.32
N GLU A 49 -17.39 -11.07 -5.42
CA GLU A 49 -18.40 -10.08 -5.75
C GLU A 49 -18.57 -9.05 -4.63
N GLY A 50 -18.78 -9.50 -3.39
CA GLY A 50 -18.99 -8.61 -2.25
C GLY A 50 -17.78 -7.72 -1.95
N PHE A 51 -16.56 -8.25 -2.10
CA PHE A 51 -15.36 -7.44 -1.92
C PHE A 51 -15.15 -6.44 -3.06
N ALA A 52 -15.46 -6.81 -4.31
CA ALA A 52 -15.39 -5.89 -5.45
C ALA A 52 -16.41 -4.76 -5.33
N GLU A 53 -17.64 -5.05 -4.88
CA GLU A 53 -18.66 -4.04 -4.57
C GLU A 53 -18.19 -3.10 -3.46
N TYR A 54 -17.65 -3.65 -2.37
CA TYR A 54 -17.06 -2.86 -1.29
C TYR A 54 -15.95 -1.92 -1.79
N ALA A 55 -15.06 -2.40 -2.67
CA ALA A 55 -14.00 -1.59 -3.25
C ALA A 55 -14.56 -0.46 -4.13
N ALA A 56 -15.55 -0.76 -4.97
CA ALA A 56 -16.22 0.19 -5.85
C ALA A 56 -16.95 1.30 -5.07
N GLU A 57 -17.41 1.04 -3.86
CA GLU A 57 -17.98 2.06 -2.98
C GLU A 57 -16.92 2.84 -2.19
N LEU A 58 -15.87 2.17 -1.73
CA LEU A 58 -14.85 2.79 -0.86
C LEU A 58 -14.02 3.84 -1.60
N ILE A 59 -13.58 3.55 -2.81
CA ILE A 59 -12.63 4.41 -3.54
C ILE A 59 -13.24 5.79 -3.89
N PRO A 60 -14.47 5.88 -4.43
CA PRO A 60 -15.13 7.18 -4.63
C PRO A 60 -15.29 7.97 -3.34
N ARG A 61 -15.54 7.31 -2.21
CA ARG A 61 -15.62 7.97 -0.90
C ARG A 61 -14.27 8.54 -0.47
N MET A 62 -13.18 7.78 -0.66
CA MET A 62 -11.82 8.24 -0.36
C MET A 62 -11.40 9.46 -1.20
N LEU A 63 -11.93 9.58 -2.42
CA LEU A 63 -11.62 10.63 -3.38
C LEU A 63 -12.71 11.71 -3.47
N ASN A 64 -13.66 11.76 -2.53
CA ASN A 64 -14.77 12.69 -2.58
C ASN A 64 -14.30 14.14 -2.31
N PRO A 65 -14.46 15.07 -3.27
CA PRO A 65 -14.00 16.46 -3.12
C PRO A 65 -14.71 17.22 -2.00
N HIS A 66 -15.91 16.81 -1.61
CA HIS A 66 -16.68 17.43 -0.51
C HIS A 66 -16.13 17.11 0.88
N LEU A 67 -15.37 16.00 1.05
CA LEU A 67 -14.71 15.70 2.33
C LEU A 67 -13.51 16.61 2.57
N GLY A 68 -12.85 17.06 1.49
CA GLY A 68 -11.68 17.94 1.59
C GLY A 68 -10.51 17.33 2.35
N ASP A 69 -10.37 16.00 2.26
CA ASP A 69 -9.38 15.24 3.02
C ASP A 69 -7.96 15.62 2.61
N LEU A 70 -7.21 16.20 3.55
CA LEU A 70 -5.82 16.58 3.34
C LEU A 70 -4.91 15.36 3.31
N VAL A 71 -4.02 15.32 2.32
CA VAL A 71 -2.95 14.32 2.22
C VAL A 71 -2.10 14.31 3.50
N ALA A 72 -1.74 15.47 4.04
CA ALA A 72 -0.97 15.57 5.28
C ALA A 72 -1.69 14.93 6.48
N ARG A 73 -3.02 15.04 6.55
CA ARG A 73 -3.83 14.40 7.61
C ARG A 73 -3.87 12.89 7.43
N VAL A 74 -4.13 12.41 6.21
CA VAL A 74 -4.21 10.98 5.89
C VAL A 74 -2.83 10.31 6.02
N ALA A 75 -1.76 10.99 5.63
CA ALA A 75 -0.38 10.50 5.67
C ALA A 75 0.27 10.58 7.06
N ARG A 76 -0.29 11.34 8.01
CA ARG A 76 0.22 11.50 9.38
C ARG A 76 0.54 10.17 10.08
N ASP A 77 1.56 10.16 10.93
CA ASP A 77 2.01 8.98 11.69
C ASP A 77 2.46 7.81 10.78
N PRO A 78 3.37 8.04 9.80
CA PRO A 78 3.81 7.01 8.86
C PRO A 78 4.51 5.82 9.55
N GLU A 79 5.27 6.05 10.63
CA GLU A 79 5.87 4.97 11.44
C GLU A 79 4.82 3.97 11.94
N ARG A 80 3.67 4.46 12.43
CA ARG A 80 2.58 3.60 12.90
C ARG A 80 2.03 2.76 11.74
N LYS A 81 1.82 3.36 10.56
CA LYS A 81 1.30 2.65 9.38
C LYS A 81 2.27 1.59 8.84
N LEU A 82 3.57 1.82 9.02
CA LEU A 82 4.65 0.90 8.70
C LEU A 82 4.94 -0.10 9.83
N GLY A 83 4.24 -0.01 10.97
CA GLY A 83 4.38 -0.95 12.07
C GLY A 83 4.05 -2.38 11.65
N TRP A 84 4.69 -3.36 12.29
CA TRP A 84 4.71 -4.75 11.84
C TRP A 84 3.31 -5.38 11.69
N ASN A 85 2.37 -4.96 12.54
CA ASN A 85 0.98 -5.45 12.55
C ASN A 85 -0.04 -4.42 12.03
N ASP A 86 0.39 -3.26 11.53
CA ASP A 86 -0.52 -2.22 11.03
C ASP A 86 -0.78 -2.36 9.52
N ARG A 87 -1.59 -1.47 8.96
CA ARG A 87 -2.24 -1.60 7.65
C ARG A 87 -1.35 -1.83 6.43
N LEU A 88 -0.08 -1.41 6.41
CA LEU A 88 0.76 -1.63 5.21
C LEU A 88 1.54 -2.94 5.36
N VAL A 89 2.34 -3.07 6.42
CA VAL A 89 3.15 -4.26 6.65
C VAL A 89 2.27 -5.46 7.03
N GLY A 90 1.23 -5.28 7.83
CA GLY A 90 0.26 -6.32 8.15
C GLY A 90 -0.45 -6.89 6.91
N THR A 91 -0.73 -6.06 5.89
CA THR A 91 -1.28 -6.56 4.62
C THR A 91 -0.23 -7.28 3.78
N LEU A 92 1.02 -6.82 3.74
CA LEU A 92 2.12 -7.56 3.11
C LEU A 92 2.30 -8.95 3.73
N ARG A 93 2.23 -9.02 5.06
CA ARG A 93 2.28 -10.28 5.82
C ARG A 93 1.13 -11.21 5.47
N LEU A 94 -0.09 -10.67 5.39
CA LEU A 94 -1.26 -11.43 4.95
C LEU A 94 -1.08 -11.97 3.52
N GLY A 95 -0.45 -11.19 2.63
CA GLY A 95 -0.08 -11.65 1.29
C GLY A 95 0.85 -12.84 1.32
N ILE A 96 1.91 -12.80 2.13
CA ILE A 96 2.84 -13.92 2.32
C ILE A 96 2.10 -15.15 2.87
N GLU A 97 1.30 -14.97 3.93
CA GLU A 97 0.56 -16.07 4.56
C GLU A 97 -0.36 -16.79 3.57
N THR A 98 -0.98 -16.03 2.67
CA THR A 98 -1.98 -16.53 1.73
C THR A 98 -1.43 -16.81 0.34
N GLY A 99 -0.14 -16.52 0.07
CA GLY A 99 0.51 -16.68 -1.24
C GLY A 99 -0.01 -15.71 -2.31
N VAL A 100 -0.37 -14.49 -1.93
CA VAL A 100 -0.80 -13.40 -2.83
C VAL A 100 0.33 -12.38 -2.94
N ASP A 101 0.74 -12.08 -4.17
CA ASP A 101 1.74 -11.05 -4.44
C ASP A 101 1.16 -9.66 -4.19
N MET A 102 1.95 -8.76 -3.57
CA MET A 102 1.48 -7.49 -3.04
C MET A 102 2.28 -6.27 -3.55
N PRO A 103 2.52 -6.13 -4.88
CA PRO A 103 3.40 -5.08 -5.39
C PRO A 103 2.89 -3.66 -5.13
N ARG A 104 1.57 -3.41 -5.14
CA ARG A 104 1.00 -2.07 -4.84
C ARG A 104 1.10 -1.75 -3.37
N PHE A 105 0.89 -2.73 -2.50
CA PHE A 105 1.11 -2.55 -1.07
C PHE A 105 2.60 -2.33 -0.74
N ALA A 106 3.52 -2.99 -1.46
CA ALA A 106 4.96 -2.75 -1.31
C ALA A 106 5.32 -1.32 -1.74
N LEU A 107 4.79 -0.83 -2.86
CA LEU A 107 4.93 0.57 -3.28
C LEU A 107 4.30 1.54 -2.28
N ALA A 108 3.14 1.22 -1.71
CA ALA A 108 2.50 2.06 -0.70
C ALA A 108 3.35 2.14 0.59
N ALA A 109 3.94 1.03 1.02
CA ALA A 109 4.89 0.98 2.13
C ALA A 109 6.16 1.79 1.84
N ALA A 110 6.77 1.60 0.67
CA ALA A 110 7.94 2.37 0.26
C ALA A 110 7.64 3.87 0.17
N ALA A 111 6.46 4.27 -0.31
CA ALA A 111 6.05 5.67 -0.35
C ALA A 111 5.79 6.24 1.04
N ALA A 112 5.27 5.44 1.99
CA ALA A 112 5.13 5.85 3.38
C ALA A 112 6.50 6.02 4.06
N LEU A 113 7.45 5.15 3.74
CA LEU A 113 8.82 5.24 4.26
C LEU A 113 9.53 6.50 3.75
N ARG A 114 9.41 6.81 2.45
CA ARG A 114 9.94 8.04 1.87
C ARG A 114 9.25 9.30 2.40
N TYR A 115 7.98 9.21 2.79
CA TYR A 115 7.28 10.31 3.47
C TYR A 115 7.81 10.54 4.89
N LEU A 116 8.11 9.46 5.62
CA LEU A 116 8.71 9.53 6.96
C LEU A 116 10.15 10.06 6.93
N ALA A 117 10.97 9.50 6.05
CA ALA A 117 12.40 9.77 5.98
C ALA A 117 12.83 10.03 4.51
N PRO A 118 12.58 11.24 3.98
CA PRO A 118 12.88 11.57 2.58
C PRO A 118 14.36 11.40 2.19
N SER A 119 15.26 11.48 3.17
CA SER A 119 16.71 11.38 3.00
C SER A 119 17.29 10.05 3.51
N ALA A 120 16.46 9.06 3.85
CA ALA A 120 16.96 7.77 4.29
C ALA A 120 17.72 7.10 3.13
N ALA A 121 19.04 6.95 3.31
CA ALA A 121 19.89 6.25 2.37
C ALA A 121 19.68 4.73 2.40
N ASP A 122 19.13 4.21 3.50
CA ASP A 122 18.93 2.79 3.75
C ASP A 122 17.50 2.51 4.28
N PRO A 123 16.60 2.03 3.41
CA PRO A 123 15.26 1.62 3.79
C PRO A 123 15.21 0.50 4.83
N ALA A 124 16.13 -0.48 4.78
CA ALA A 124 16.11 -1.64 5.67
C ALA A 124 16.37 -1.22 7.11
N THR A 125 17.42 -0.44 7.36
CA THR A 125 17.72 0.08 8.70
C THR A 125 16.54 0.86 9.29
N ALA A 126 15.83 1.64 8.47
CA ALA A 126 14.67 2.39 8.93
C ALA A 126 13.49 1.46 9.32
N LEU A 127 13.23 0.42 8.53
CA LEU A 127 12.20 -0.59 8.83
C LEU A 127 12.55 -1.39 10.09
N GLU A 128 13.80 -1.81 10.26
CA GLU A 128 14.28 -2.47 11.48
C GLU A 128 14.04 -1.62 12.74
N CYS A 129 14.30 -0.31 12.65
CA CYS A 129 14.02 0.63 13.74
C CYS A 129 12.53 0.67 14.09
N ILE A 130 11.66 0.71 13.09
CA ILE A 130 10.20 0.76 13.26
C ILE A 130 9.69 -0.55 13.90
N TRP A 131 10.20 -1.70 13.45
CA TRP A 131 9.73 -3.02 13.87
C TRP A 131 10.34 -3.52 15.18
N LYS A 132 11.37 -2.85 15.70
CA LYS A 132 12.10 -3.26 16.92
C LYS A 132 11.20 -3.61 18.11
N LYS A 133 10.12 -2.86 18.31
CA LYS A 133 9.16 -3.08 19.41
C LYS A 133 8.31 -4.35 19.23
N ASP A 134 8.04 -4.72 17.99
CA ASP A 134 7.15 -5.82 17.63
C ASP A 134 7.90 -7.16 17.54
N MET A 135 9.24 -7.12 17.53
CA MET A 135 10.14 -8.29 17.47
C MET A 135 9.70 -9.30 16.38
N PRO A 136 9.72 -8.89 15.11
CA PRO A 136 9.19 -9.70 14.03
C PRO A 136 9.95 -11.02 13.86
N PRO A 137 9.28 -12.11 13.43
CA PRO A 137 9.97 -13.33 13.04
C PRO A 137 10.99 -13.05 11.92
N GLU A 138 12.25 -13.38 12.15
CA GLU A 138 13.36 -13.08 11.22
C GLU A 138 13.09 -13.57 9.79
N LYS A 139 12.51 -14.78 9.66
CA LYS A 139 12.15 -15.37 8.37
C LYS A 139 11.13 -14.54 7.59
N GLU A 140 10.15 -13.97 8.27
CA GLU A 140 9.09 -13.17 7.63
C GLU A 140 9.63 -11.77 7.27
N ALA A 141 10.43 -11.18 8.17
CA ALA A 141 11.08 -9.89 7.92
C ALA A 141 12.05 -9.95 6.72
N ALA A 142 12.79 -11.07 6.58
CA ALA A 142 13.69 -11.32 5.46
C ALA A 142 12.98 -11.45 4.10
N VAL A 143 11.66 -11.63 4.07
CA VAL A 143 10.84 -11.62 2.84
C VAL A 143 10.26 -10.22 2.60
N ILE A 144 9.75 -9.55 3.64
CA ILE A 144 9.07 -8.26 3.50
C ILE A 144 10.04 -7.12 3.22
N CYS A 145 11.20 -7.11 3.89
CA CYS A 145 12.16 -6.02 3.76
C CYS A 145 12.60 -5.84 2.29
N PRO A 146 13.03 -6.89 1.57
CA PRO A 146 13.41 -6.77 0.17
C PRO A 146 12.27 -6.29 -0.76
N LEU A 147 11.01 -6.64 -0.47
CA LEU A 147 9.86 -6.16 -1.26
C LEU A 147 9.72 -4.64 -1.15
N ILE A 148 9.86 -4.09 0.05
CA ILE A 148 9.75 -2.64 0.29
C ILE A 148 10.99 -1.93 -0.28
N GLU A 149 12.18 -2.51 -0.14
CA GLU A 149 13.43 -1.96 -0.72
C GLU A 149 13.36 -1.86 -2.25
N ALA A 150 12.97 -2.93 -2.93
CA ALA A 150 12.80 -2.94 -4.38
C ALA A 150 11.75 -1.91 -4.83
N ALA A 151 10.64 -1.79 -4.09
CA ALA A 151 9.63 -0.77 -4.35
C ALA A 151 10.14 0.66 -4.10
N HIS A 152 11.00 0.86 -3.11
CA HIS A 152 11.65 2.14 -2.82
C HIS A 152 12.64 2.53 -3.91
N GLU A 153 13.41 1.58 -4.44
CA GLU A 153 14.27 1.80 -5.60
C GLU A 153 13.45 2.21 -6.84
N LYS A 154 12.34 1.51 -7.13
CA LYS A 154 11.42 1.89 -8.22
C LYS A 154 10.90 3.33 -8.07
N LEU A 155 10.54 3.76 -6.85
CA LEU A 155 10.13 5.15 -6.59
C LEU A 155 11.26 6.18 -6.80
N SER A 156 12.50 5.75 -6.77
CA SER A 156 13.69 6.61 -6.92
C SER A 156 14.15 6.71 -8.37
N THR A 157 13.87 5.69 -9.18
CA THR A 157 14.31 5.59 -10.58
C THR A 157 13.21 5.89 -11.61
N ALA A 158 11.94 5.72 -11.25
CA ALA A 158 10.79 6.00 -12.11
C ALA A 158 10.06 7.28 -11.69
N ARG A 159 9.34 7.88 -12.65
CA ARG A 159 8.37 8.93 -12.34
C ARG A 159 7.19 8.32 -11.59
N VAL A 160 6.73 9.01 -10.55
CA VAL A 160 5.63 8.50 -9.71
C VAL A 160 4.33 8.37 -10.51
N GLU A 161 4.09 9.22 -11.52
CA GLU A 161 2.93 9.11 -12.40
C GLU A 161 2.92 7.80 -13.20
N ASP A 162 4.08 7.38 -13.68
CA ASP A 162 4.22 6.20 -14.53
C ASP A 162 3.96 4.92 -13.74
N LEU A 163 4.20 4.92 -12.42
CA LEU A 163 3.93 3.78 -11.53
C LEU A 163 2.44 3.46 -11.40
N PHE A 164 1.53 4.38 -11.72
CA PHE A 164 0.08 4.08 -11.72
C PHE A 164 -0.38 3.36 -12.98
N THR A 165 0.42 3.39 -14.05
CA THR A 165 0.04 2.86 -15.36
C THR A 165 0.98 1.77 -15.87
N SER A 166 2.15 1.59 -15.24
CA SER A 166 3.15 0.61 -15.65
C SER A 166 2.68 -0.83 -15.38
N PRO A 167 2.53 -1.68 -16.42
CA PRO A 167 2.21 -3.09 -16.24
C PRO A 167 3.34 -3.87 -15.53
N GLU A 168 4.59 -3.43 -15.66
CA GLU A 168 5.79 -4.06 -15.07
C GLU A 168 5.85 -3.96 -13.53
N VAL A 169 5.02 -3.11 -12.94
CA VAL A 169 4.85 -3.07 -11.49
C VAL A 169 3.92 -4.19 -11.02
N PHE A 170 3.09 -4.76 -11.91
CA PHE A 170 1.90 -5.53 -11.54
C PHE A 170 1.81 -6.95 -12.11
N ASP A 171 2.63 -7.27 -13.11
CA ASP A 171 2.66 -8.58 -13.75
C ASP A 171 4.07 -9.17 -13.61
N SER A 172 4.34 -9.81 -12.48
CA SER A 172 5.53 -10.64 -12.25
C SER A 172 5.13 -11.97 -11.65
#